data_AF-A0A366XVR0-F1
#
_entry.id   AF-A0A366XVR0-F1
#
_cell.length_a   1.000
_cell.length_b   1.000
_cell.length_c   1.000
_cell.angle_alpha   90.00
_cell.angle_beta   90.00
_cell.angle_gamma   90.00
#
_symmetry.space_group_name_H-M   'P 1'
#
loop_
_entity.id
_entity.type
_entity.pdbx_description
1 polymer ?
#
loop_
_entity_poly.entity_id
_entity_poly.type
_entity_poly.pdbx_seq_one_letter_code
_entity_poly.pdbx_strand_id
1 'polypeptide(L)'
;MKLNILINKEINHLIQISAKKMGTSKRNIISIALSDILSRAYTLDEIEQLKVSIQLNYATTITINDAFNDKINQINRYGLSKRVFLGYLICDYFYTHYNHFITNNDINEDKEFNIEKDYIQIKLDKEIKSKISTYCDENAISINSLFAHYILNKELTVKSFEIEEKELLYLTFGKDLKNIIKKKSSEMNISYRFYLNLIASQICQDLN
;
A
#
# COMPACT_ATOMS: atom_id res chain seq x y z
N MET A 1 10.20 -14.79 -4.85
CA MET A 1 9.53 -15.47 -5.99
C MET A 1 8.83 -14.44 -6.90
N LYS A 2 8.55 -14.76 -8.18
CA LYS A 2 7.80 -13.87 -9.11
C LYS A 2 6.37 -14.36 -9.30
N LEU A 3 5.42 -13.42 -9.24
CA LEU A 3 4.00 -13.64 -9.53
C LEU A 3 3.60 -12.80 -10.73
N ASN A 4 3.17 -13.47 -11.79
CA ASN A 4 2.63 -12.82 -12.98
C ASN A 4 1.11 -12.67 -12.83
N ILE A 5 0.59 -11.48 -13.08
CA ILE A 5 -0.84 -11.16 -13.08
C ILE A 5 -1.24 -10.52 -14.41
N LEU A 6 -2.51 -10.65 -14.79
CA LEU A 6 -3.10 -9.87 -15.89
C LEU A 6 -4.01 -8.82 -15.29
N ILE A 7 -3.88 -7.58 -15.71
CA ILE A 7 -4.73 -6.47 -15.26
C ILE A 7 -5.28 -5.71 -16.46
N ASN A 8 -6.27 -4.87 -16.22
CA ASN A 8 -6.77 -3.93 -17.20
C ASN A 8 -5.75 -2.78 -17.42
N LYS A 9 -5.66 -2.26 -18.64
CA LYS A 9 -4.77 -1.16 -19.01
C LYS A 9 -5.01 0.11 -18.18
N GLU A 10 -6.26 0.47 -17.92
CA GLU A 10 -6.65 1.60 -17.08
C GLU A 10 -6.15 1.40 -15.65
N ILE A 11 -6.42 0.23 -15.06
CA ILE A 11 -5.97 -0.11 -13.71
C ILE A 11 -4.43 -0.08 -13.61
N ASN A 12 -3.71 -0.56 -14.63
CA ASN A 12 -2.26 -0.45 -14.66
C ASN A 12 -1.79 1.02 -14.64
N HIS A 13 -2.52 1.92 -15.29
CA HIS A 13 -2.24 3.35 -15.27
C HIS A 13 -2.50 3.96 -13.87
N LEU A 14 -3.62 3.63 -13.22
CA LEU A 14 -3.91 4.06 -11.84
C LEU A 14 -2.83 3.59 -10.86
N ILE A 15 -2.40 2.32 -10.97
CA ILE A 15 -1.30 1.77 -10.17
C ILE A 15 0.01 2.53 -10.43
N GLN A 16 0.27 2.94 -11.68
CA GLN A 16 1.47 3.70 -12.03
C GLN A 16 1.45 5.11 -11.42
N ILE A 17 0.33 5.82 -11.47
CA ILE A 17 0.19 7.15 -10.84
C ILE A 17 0.36 7.00 -9.32
N SER A 18 -0.31 6.02 -8.72
CA SER A 18 -0.21 5.71 -7.28
C SER A 18 1.24 5.48 -6.86
N ALA A 19 1.98 4.69 -7.65
CA ALA A 19 3.39 4.39 -7.40
C ALA A 19 4.26 5.65 -7.45
N LYS A 20 4.05 6.52 -8.44
CA LYS A 20 4.77 7.80 -8.56
C LYS A 20 4.47 8.73 -7.37
N LYS A 21 3.19 8.91 -7.04
CA LYS A 21 2.73 9.75 -5.92
C LYS A 21 3.31 9.31 -4.58
N MET A 22 3.36 8.00 -4.35
CA MET A 22 3.93 7.41 -3.14
C MET A 22 5.47 7.31 -3.17
N GLY A 23 6.12 7.62 -4.29
CA GLY A 23 7.57 7.45 -4.46
C GLY A 23 8.03 5.99 -4.36
N THR A 24 7.22 5.05 -4.83
CA THR A 24 7.44 3.60 -4.71
C THR A 24 7.27 2.87 -6.03
N SER A 25 7.43 1.54 -6.01
CA SER A 25 7.22 0.68 -7.16
C SER A 25 5.75 0.25 -7.30
N LYS A 26 5.29 -0.03 -8.52
CA LYS A 26 3.97 -0.63 -8.79
C LYS A 26 3.74 -1.91 -7.98
N ARG A 27 4.80 -2.68 -7.73
CA ARG A 27 4.76 -3.87 -6.89
C ARG A 27 4.23 -3.57 -5.49
N ASN A 28 4.75 -2.55 -4.82
CA ASN A 28 4.31 -2.22 -3.46
C ASN A 28 2.86 -1.72 -3.44
N ILE A 29 2.43 -1.00 -4.46
CA ILE A 29 1.01 -0.59 -4.61
C ILE A 29 0.12 -1.82 -4.70
N ILE A 30 0.50 -2.80 -5.52
CA ILE A 30 -0.24 -4.06 -5.65
C ILE A 30 -0.18 -4.87 -4.35
N SER A 31 0.96 -4.94 -3.66
CA SER A 31 1.07 -5.65 -2.37
C SER A 31 0.15 -5.03 -1.31
N ILE A 32 0.04 -3.71 -1.25
CA ILE A 32 -0.88 -3.00 -0.33
C ILE A 32 -2.34 -3.32 -0.69
N ALA A 33 -2.71 -3.26 -1.96
CA ALA A 33 -4.07 -3.65 -2.37
C ALA A 33 -4.36 -5.12 -2.04
N LEU A 34 -3.38 -6.01 -2.28
CA LEU A 34 -3.54 -7.43 -2.01
C LEU A 34 -3.65 -7.74 -0.50
N SER A 35 -3.01 -6.98 0.40
CA SER A 35 -3.21 -7.23 1.84
C SER A 35 -4.67 -7.07 2.26
N ASP A 36 -5.38 -6.12 1.64
CA ASP A 36 -6.81 -5.90 1.90
C ASP A 36 -7.66 -6.97 1.19
N ILE A 37 -7.39 -7.21 -0.10
CA ILE A 37 -8.09 -8.22 -0.92
C ILE A 37 -8.06 -9.59 -0.23
N LEU A 38 -6.88 -9.99 0.25
CA LEU A 38 -6.66 -11.32 0.84
C LEU A 38 -7.22 -11.46 2.27
N SER A 39 -7.76 -10.40 2.86
CA SER A 39 -8.38 -10.45 4.19
C SER A 39 -9.80 -11.05 4.18
N ARG A 40 -10.41 -11.24 3.01
CA ARG A 40 -11.76 -11.80 2.87
C ARG A 40 -11.83 -13.03 1.97
N ALA A 41 -12.92 -13.78 2.11
CA ALA A 41 -13.28 -14.83 1.18
C ALA A 41 -13.98 -14.26 -0.07
N TYR A 42 -13.87 -15.00 -1.17
CA TYR A 42 -14.55 -14.73 -2.44
C TYR A 42 -15.41 -15.92 -2.79
N THR A 43 -16.56 -15.68 -3.40
CA THR A 43 -17.50 -16.70 -3.87
C THR A 43 -17.35 -16.94 -5.37
N LEU A 44 -17.84 -18.08 -5.86
CA LEU A 44 -17.86 -18.39 -7.30
C LEU A 44 -18.63 -17.32 -8.09
N ASP A 45 -19.81 -16.92 -7.58
CA ASP A 45 -20.69 -15.98 -8.27
C ASP A 45 -20.05 -14.60 -8.42
N GLU A 46 -19.37 -14.10 -7.37
CA GLU A 46 -18.60 -12.86 -7.45
C GLU A 46 -17.54 -12.96 -8.56
N ILE A 47 -16.77 -14.05 -8.60
CA ILE A 47 -15.71 -14.24 -9.60
C ILE A 47 -16.27 -14.34 -11.02
N GLU A 48 -17.41 -15.02 -11.21
CA GLU A 48 -18.07 -15.09 -12.51
C GLU A 48 -18.58 -13.71 -12.97
N GLN A 49 -19.10 -12.88 -12.06
CA GLN A 49 -19.47 -11.51 -12.39
C GLN A 49 -18.26 -10.67 -12.83
N LEU A 50 -17.13 -10.78 -12.13
CA LEU A 50 -15.90 -10.07 -12.50
C LEU A 50 -15.38 -10.49 -13.88
N LYS A 51 -15.54 -11.77 -14.26
CA LYS A 51 -15.16 -12.25 -15.61
C LYS A 51 -15.94 -11.58 -16.73
N VAL A 52 -17.21 -11.25 -16.48
CA VAL A 52 -18.08 -10.58 -17.46
C VAL A 52 -17.76 -9.09 -17.54
N SER A 53 -17.47 -8.44 -16.42
CA SER A 53 -17.32 -6.98 -16.34
C SER A 53 -15.90 -6.47 -16.62
N ILE A 54 -14.86 -7.28 -16.39
CA ILE A 54 -13.46 -6.83 -16.45
C ILE A 54 -12.71 -7.52 -17.59
N GLN A 55 -12.16 -6.71 -18.51
CA GLN A 55 -11.23 -7.21 -19.51
C GLN A 55 -9.78 -7.14 -18.99
N LEU A 56 -9.12 -8.30 -18.93
CA LEU A 56 -7.71 -8.42 -18.56
C LEU A 56 -6.83 -8.48 -19.81
N ASN A 57 -6.06 -7.43 -20.08
CA ASN A 57 -5.30 -7.28 -21.34
C ASN A 57 -3.84 -6.83 -21.16
N TYR A 58 -3.39 -6.60 -19.92
CA TYR A 58 -2.04 -6.14 -19.63
C TYR A 58 -1.33 -7.05 -18.64
N ALA A 59 -0.18 -7.59 -19.02
CA ALA A 59 0.62 -8.44 -18.14
C ALA A 59 1.52 -7.60 -17.23
N THR A 60 1.55 -7.90 -15.94
CA THR A 60 2.55 -7.34 -15.03
C THR A 60 3.07 -8.39 -14.06
N THR A 61 4.27 -8.16 -13.54
CA THR A 61 4.95 -9.09 -12.64
C THR A 61 5.25 -8.38 -11.33
N ILE A 62 4.90 -9.03 -10.23
CA ILE A 62 5.23 -8.60 -8.88
C ILE A 62 6.16 -9.63 -8.23
N THR A 63 7.08 -9.16 -7.39
CA THR A 63 7.90 -10.04 -6.55
C THR A 63 7.20 -10.21 -5.22
N ILE A 64 7.02 -11.45 -4.78
CA ILE A 64 6.44 -11.78 -3.49
C ILE A 64 7.38 -12.73 -2.75
N ASN A 65 7.27 -12.77 -1.43
CA ASN A 65 7.95 -13.78 -0.60
C ASN A 65 7.07 -15.02 -0.43
N ASP A 66 7.61 -16.01 0.29
CA ASP A 66 6.98 -17.33 0.40
C ASP A 66 5.74 -17.28 1.28
N ALA A 67 5.77 -16.56 2.41
CA ALA A 67 4.61 -16.37 3.28
C ALA A 67 3.40 -15.80 2.52
N PHE A 68 3.62 -14.77 1.70
CA PHE A 68 2.55 -14.18 0.90
C PHE A 68 2.06 -15.08 -0.23
N ASN A 69 2.97 -15.88 -0.80
CA ASN A 69 2.58 -16.89 -1.80
C ASN A 69 1.71 -17.99 -1.20
N ASP A 70 2.00 -18.41 0.02
CA ASP A 70 1.23 -19.43 0.72
C ASP A 70 -0.19 -18.93 0.99
N LYS A 71 -0.35 -17.69 1.45
CA LYS A 71 -1.66 -17.01 1.56
C LYS A 71 -2.42 -17.08 0.24
N ILE A 72 -1.77 -16.76 -0.88
CA ILE A 72 -2.39 -16.81 -2.21
C ILE A 72 -2.75 -18.25 -2.63
N ASN A 73 -1.94 -19.25 -2.29
CA ASN A 73 -2.16 -20.65 -2.66
C ASN A 73 -3.35 -21.28 -1.95
N GLN A 74 -3.67 -20.80 -0.74
CA GLN A 74 -4.78 -21.30 0.06
C GLN A 74 -6.15 -20.86 -0.46
N ILE A 75 -6.21 -19.89 -1.37
CA ILE A 75 -7.46 -19.35 -1.89
C ILE A 75 -8.04 -20.28 -2.94
N ASN A 76 -9.35 -20.55 -2.84
CA ASN A 76 -10.08 -21.22 -3.88
C ASN A 76 -10.20 -20.31 -5.11
N ARG A 77 -9.62 -20.75 -6.22
CA ARG A 77 -9.57 -19.98 -7.48
C ARG A 77 -10.65 -20.38 -8.47
N TYR A 78 -11.55 -21.29 -8.10
CA TYR A 78 -12.70 -21.67 -8.92
C TYR A 78 -12.32 -22.08 -10.36
N GLY A 79 -11.21 -22.82 -10.49
CA GLY A 79 -10.68 -23.27 -11.79
C GLY A 79 -9.85 -22.23 -12.56
N LEU A 80 -9.73 -20.99 -12.08
CA LEU A 80 -8.91 -19.96 -12.71
C LEU A 80 -7.42 -20.12 -12.41
N SER A 81 -6.59 -19.73 -13.37
CA SER A 81 -5.15 -19.57 -13.12
C SER A 81 -4.91 -18.47 -12.09
N LYS A 82 -3.87 -18.63 -11.25
CA LYS A 82 -3.48 -17.62 -10.24
C LYS A 82 -3.33 -16.22 -10.85
N ARG A 83 -2.76 -16.16 -12.06
CA ARG A 83 -2.54 -14.93 -12.84
C ARG A 83 -3.82 -14.18 -13.18
N VAL A 84 -4.86 -14.92 -13.58
CA VAL A 84 -6.15 -14.37 -14.01
C VAL A 84 -7.00 -14.02 -12.79
N PHE A 85 -7.07 -14.93 -11.82
CA PHE A 85 -7.83 -14.74 -10.58
C PHE A 85 -7.42 -13.46 -9.84
N LEU A 86 -6.12 -13.32 -9.52
CA LEU A 86 -5.63 -12.11 -8.86
C LEU A 86 -5.77 -10.87 -9.74
N GLY A 87 -5.74 -11.06 -11.05
CA GLY A 87 -6.00 -10.01 -12.03
C GLY A 87 -7.37 -9.37 -11.86
N TYR A 88 -8.41 -10.20 -11.79
CA TYR A 88 -9.78 -9.73 -11.53
C TYR A 88 -9.88 -9.01 -10.20
N LEU A 89 -9.36 -9.60 -9.13
CA LEU A 89 -9.45 -9.01 -7.79
C LEU A 89 -8.75 -7.66 -7.68
N ILE A 90 -7.56 -7.52 -8.28
CA ILE A 90 -6.83 -6.25 -8.29
C ILE A 90 -7.60 -5.21 -9.11
N CYS A 91 -8.15 -5.58 -10.27
CA CYS A 91 -8.91 -4.64 -11.09
C CYS A 91 -10.17 -4.16 -10.37
N ASP A 92 -10.95 -5.09 -9.83
CA ASP A 92 -12.14 -4.80 -9.02
C ASP A 92 -11.81 -3.85 -7.86
N TYR A 93 -10.78 -4.20 -7.07
CA TYR A 93 -10.37 -3.39 -5.94
C TYR A 93 -10.01 -1.95 -6.33
N PHE A 94 -9.26 -1.75 -7.42
CA PHE A 94 -8.93 -0.39 -7.88
C PHE A 94 -10.13 0.34 -8.48
N TYR A 95 -11.08 -0.35 -9.13
CA TYR A 95 -12.31 0.30 -9.58
C TYR A 95 -13.14 0.85 -8.41
N THR A 96 -13.18 0.13 -7.29
CA THR A 96 -13.96 0.54 -6.12
C THR A 96 -13.20 1.46 -5.16
N HIS A 97 -11.87 1.32 -5.06
CA HIS A 97 -11.06 1.92 -4.00
C HIS A 97 -9.86 2.73 -4.50
N TYR A 98 -9.84 3.22 -5.75
CA TYR A 98 -8.71 4.03 -6.24
C TYR A 98 -8.45 5.28 -5.39
N ASN A 99 -9.50 5.84 -4.76
CA ASN A 99 -9.42 6.97 -3.85
C ASN A 99 -8.59 6.70 -2.59
N HIS A 100 -8.33 5.43 -2.25
CA HIS A 100 -7.39 5.05 -1.20
C HIS A 100 -5.92 5.27 -1.60
N PHE A 101 -5.63 5.62 -2.87
CA PHE A 101 -4.27 5.82 -3.37
C PHE A 101 -4.08 7.19 -4.02
N ILE A 102 -5.05 7.62 -4.84
CA ILE A 102 -4.97 8.81 -5.68
C ILE A 102 -6.29 9.58 -5.69
N THR A 103 -6.24 10.87 -6.00
CA THR A 103 -7.42 11.72 -6.14
C THR A 103 -7.76 11.93 -7.61
N ASN A 104 -8.98 12.40 -7.93
CA ASN A 104 -9.37 12.73 -9.31
C ASN A 104 -8.42 13.75 -9.97
N ASN A 105 -7.86 14.68 -9.19
CA ASN A 105 -6.89 15.65 -9.69
C ASN A 105 -5.57 15.00 -10.09
N ASP A 106 -5.22 13.84 -9.52
CA ASP A 106 -3.98 13.11 -9.87
C ASP A 106 -4.11 12.33 -11.19
N ILE A 107 -5.35 12.12 -11.67
CA ILE A 107 -5.63 11.42 -12.94
C ILE A 107 -5.61 12.40 -14.11
N ASN A 108 -6.07 13.63 -13.89
CA ASN A 108 -6.29 14.62 -14.95
C ASN A 108 -5.08 15.53 -15.21
N GLU A 109 -4.14 15.62 -14.27
CA GLU A 109 -2.95 16.46 -14.40
C GLU A 109 -1.72 15.59 -14.66
N ASP A 110 -0.95 15.92 -15.70
CA ASP A 110 0.42 15.41 -15.89
C ASP A 110 1.34 16.02 -14.80
N LYS A 111 1.13 15.63 -13.55
CA LYS A 111 1.97 16.03 -12.43
C LYS A 111 3.30 15.31 -12.52
N GLU A 112 4.35 16.10 -12.66
CA GLU A 112 5.70 15.61 -12.47
C GLU A 112 5.97 15.44 -10.97
N PHE A 113 6.17 14.20 -10.53
CA PHE A 113 6.49 13.90 -9.14
C PHE A 113 7.98 13.95 -8.92
N ASN A 114 8.43 14.71 -7.92
CA ASN A 114 9.83 14.75 -7.54
C ASN A 114 10.18 13.51 -6.70
N ILE A 115 10.78 12.53 -7.37
CA ILE A 115 11.18 11.23 -6.80
C ILE A 115 12.58 11.23 -6.15
N GLU A 116 13.23 12.39 -6.03
CA GLU A 116 14.53 12.49 -5.35
C GLU A 116 14.37 12.03 -3.89
N LYS A 117 15.17 11.04 -3.51
CA LYS A 117 15.05 10.34 -2.24
C LYS A 117 15.88 11.02 -1.18
N ASP A 118 15.27 11.22 -0.02
CA ASP A 118 15.97 11.71 1.16
C ASP A 118 15.51 10.93 2.40
N TYR A 119 16.41 10.79 3.36
CA TYR A 119 16.25 9.92 4.53
C TYR A 119 15.61 10.68 5.69
N ILE A 120 14.82 9.96 6.50
CA ILE A 120 14.31 10.44 7.79
C ILE A 120 14.57 9.33 8.80
N GLN A 121 15.18 9.70 9.92
CA GLN A 121 15.33 8.83 11.07
C GLN A 121 14.34 9.25 12.16
N ILE A 122 13.58 8.28 12.67
CA ILE A 122 12.66 8.45 13.80
C ILE A 122 12.97 7.43 14.89
N LYS A 123 12.57 7.75 16.13
CA LYS A 123 12.59 6.84 17.28
C LYS A 123 11.18 6.33 17.49
N LEU A 124 11.00 5.03 17.46
CA LEU A 124 9.74 4.35 17.72
C LEU A 124 9.89 3.43 18.93
N ASP A 125 8.76 3.05 19.50
CA ASP A 125 8.71 1.91 20.40
C ASP A 125 9.06 0.61 19.65
N LYS A 126 9.84 -0.25 20.30
CA LYS A 126 10.31 -1.53 19.75
C LYS A 126 9.16 -2.46 19.38
N GLU A 127 8.11 -2.54 20.20
CA GLU A 127 6.96 -3.41 19.91
C GLU A 127 6.21 -2.90 18.66
N ILE A 128 6.02 -1.59 18.57
CA ILE A 128 5.40 -0.94 17.41
C ILE A 128 6.23 -1.19 16.15
N LYS A 129 7.55 -0.99 16.21
CA LYS A 129 8.43 -1.26 15.06
C LYS A 129 8.39 -2.74 14.67
N SER A 130 8.44 -3.66 15.63
CA SER A 130 8.36 -5.10 15.39
C SER A 130 7.06 -5.47 14.69
N LYS A 131 5.92 -5.03 15.22
CA LYS A 131 4.59 -5.30 14.64
C LYS A 131 4.48 -4.81 13.19
N ILE A 132 4.91 -3.58 12.92
CA ILE A 132 4.91 -3.03 11.55
C ILE A 132 5.82 -3.84 10.64
N SER A 133 7.01 -4.22 11.12
CA SER A 133 7.99 -4.97 10.35
C SER A 133 7.46 -6.37 9.99
N THR A 134 6.92 -7.09 10.97
CA THR A 134 6.28 -8.40 10.76
C THR A 134 5.14 -8.30 9.74
N TYR A 135 4.24 -7.33 9.88
CA TYR A 135 3.16 -7.15 8.91
C TYR A 135 3.68 -6.86 7.49
N CYS A 136 4.68 -5.98 7.38
CA CYS A 136 5.30 -5.63 6.10
C CYS A 136 5.92 -6.86 5.43
N ASP A 137 6.65 -7.66 6.21
CA ASP A 137 7.26 -8.89 5.74
C ASP A 137 6.18 -9.89 5.31
N GLU A 138 5.20 -10.21 6.14
CA GLU A 138 4.14 -11.17 5.81
C GLU A 138 3.29 -10.82 4.58
N ASN A 139 3.26 -9.54 4.20
CA ASN A 139 2.45 -9.05 3.07
C ASN A 139 3.29 -8.57 1.88
N ALA A 140 4.61 -8.78 1.90
CA ALA A 140 5.54 -8.32 0.87
C ALA A 140 5.41 -6.81 0.55
N ILE A 141 5.20 -5.99 1.60
CA ILE A 141 5.09 -4.53 1.54
C ILE A 141 6.38 -3.94 2.13
N SER A 142 7.03 -3.00 1.46
CA SER A 142 8.11 -2.25 2.11
C SER A 142 7.54 -1.27 3.16
N ILE A 143 8.19 -1.15 4.32
CA ILE A 143 7.80 -0.19 5.39
C ILE A 143 7.61 1.22 4.84
N ASN A 144 8.52 1.71 3.98
CA ASN A 144 8.39 3.03 3.34
C ASN A 144 7.07 3.19 2.57
N SER A 145 6.61 2.14 1.88
CA SER A 145 5.35 2.22 1.13
C SER A 145 4.13 2.20 2.03
N LEU A 146 4.18 1.45 3.14
CA LEU A 146 3.10 1.45 4.12
C LEU A 146 2.95 2.83 4.77
N PHE A 147 4.06 3.42 5.22
CA PHE A 147 4.05 4.79 5.74
C PHE A 147 3.57 5.80 4.69
N ALA A 148 4.07 5.72 3.44
CA ALA A 148 3.62 6.62 2.38
C ALA A 148 2.11 6.52 2.13
N HIS A 149 1.54 5.32 2.18
CA HIS A 149 0.10 5.10 2.01
C HIS A 149 -0.68 5.79 3.14
N TYR A 150 -0.28 5.59 4.39
CA TYR A 150 -0.95 6.22 5.54
C TYR A 150 -0.81 7.74 5.54
N ILE A 151 0.38 8.26 5.25
CA ILE A 151 0.63 9.71 5.17
C ILE A 151 -0.26 10.37 4.13
N LEU A 152 -0.48 9.73 2.98
CA LEU A 152 -1.26 10.31 1.89
C LEU A 152 -2.75 10.16 2.09
N ASN A 153 -3.21 8.98 2.52
CA ASN A 153 -4.59 8.56 2.30
C ASN A 153 -5.35 8.19 3.58
N LYS A 154 -4.69 8.17 4.75
CA LYS A 154 -5.36 7.88 6.03
C LYS A 154 -5.46 9.14 6.89
N GLU A 155 -6.61 9.28 7.53
CA GLU A 155 -6.82 10.27 8.59
C GLU A 155 -6.24 9.75 9.89
N LEU A 156 -5.57 10.62 10.66
CA LEU A 156 -5.02 10.26 11.96
C LEU A 156 -6.10 10.40 13.03
N THR A 157 -6.46 9.28 13.66
CA THR A 157 -7.32 9.25 14.84
C THR A 157 -6.52 9.20 16.15
N VAL A 158 -5.30 8.65 16.08
CA VAL A 158 -4.36 8.60 17.22
C VAL A 158 -3.85 10.00 17.58
N LYS A 159 -3.93 10.34 18.87
CA LYS A 159 -3.50 11.65 19.40
C LYS A 159 -2.25 11.59 20.28
N SER A 160 -1.85 10.40 20.73
CA SER A 160 -0.74 10.20 21.64
C SER A 160 0.17 9.07 21.16
N PHE A 161 1.43 9.14 21.57
CA PHE A 161 2.42 8.12 21.30
C PHE A 161 3.36 8.02 22.49
N GLU A 162 3.53 6.80 23.01
CA GLU A 162 4.43 6.52 24.11
C GLU A 162 5.56 5.63 23.62
N ILE A 163 6.73 5.77 24.26
CA ILE A 163 7.89 4.94 23.94
C ILE A 163 8.44 4.41 25.26
N GLU A 164 8.32 3.11 25.44
CA GLU A 164 8.91 2.40 26.57
C GLU A 164 10.33 1.96 26.18
N GLU A 165 10.48 1.22 25.07
CA GLU A 165 11.76 0.76 24.54
C GLU A 165 12.08 1.43 23.19
N LYS A 166 13.12 2.25 23.15
CA LYS A 166 13.49 3.03 21.96
C LYS A 166 14.22 2.20 20.92
N GLU A 167 13.71 2.20 19.70
CA GLU A 167 14.40 1.70 18.51
C GLU A 167 14.39 2.70 17.35
N LEU A 168 15.41 2.63 16.50
CA LEU A 168 15.52 3.50 15.32
C LEU A 168 14.80 2.88 14.13
N LEU A 169 14.00 3.70 13.44
CA LEU A 169 13.47 3.39 12.12
C LEU A 169 13.99 4.42 11.11
N TYR A 170 14.50 3.90 9.99
CA TYR A 170 14.98 4.69 8.87
C TYR A 170 13.96 4.62 7.74
N LEU A 171 13.43 5.77 7.37
CA LEU A 171 12.45 5.93 6.31
C LEU A 171 13.08 6.70 5.14
N THR A 172 12.70 6.33 3.92
CA THR A 172 13.15 7.01 2.70
C THR A 172 11.94 7.41 1.88
N PHE A 173 11.81 8.72 1.64
CA PHE A 173 10.68 9.30 0.92
C PHE A 173 11.14 10.25 -0.18
N GLY A 174 10.31 10.38 -1.21
CA GLY A 174 10.45 11.45 -2.21
C GLY A 174 10.19 12.83 -1.62
N LYS A 175 10.72 13.87 -2.27
CA LYS A 175 10.62 15.26 -1.81
C LYS A 175 9.17 15.73 -1.63
N ASP A 176 8.28 15.33 -2.52
CA ASP A 176 6.85 15.70 -2.45
C ASP A 176 6.18 15.14 -1.20
N LEU A 177 6.43 13.87 -0.89
CA LEU A 177 5.91 13.23 0.31
C LEU A 177 6.49 13.89 1.58
N LYS A 178 7.76 14.29 1.56
CA LYS A 178 8.35 15.07 2.67
C LYS A 178 7.68 16.43 2.86
N ASN A 179 7.32 17.12 1.78
CA ASN A 179 6.59 18.38 1.86
C ASN A 179 5.20 18.17 2.46
N ILE A 180 4.52 17.08 2.11
CA ILE A 180 3.23 16.70 2.70
C ILE A 180 3.38 16.40 4.20
N ILE A 181 4.40 15.63 4.60
CA ILE A 181 4.70 15.35 6.01
C ILE A 181 4.88 16.67 6.78
N LYS A 182 5.72 17.57 6.27
CA LYS A 182 5.98 18.87 6.91
C LYS A 182 4.71 19.70 7.05
N LYS A 183 3.92 19.80 5.97
CA LYS A 183 2.64 20.51 5.96
C LYS A 183 1.68 19.95 7.02
N LYS A 184 1.39 18.64 6.98
CA LYS A 184 0.48 17.98 7.94
C LYS A 184 0.98 18.12 9.39
N SER A 185 2.27 17.95 9.64
CA SER A 185 2.82 18.14 10.98
C SER A 185 2.69 19.58 11.49
N SER A 186 2.85 20.58 10.60
CA SER A 186 2.70 21.99 10.94
C SER A 186 1.25 22.37 11.21
N GLU A 187 0.30 21.83 10.43
CA GLU A 187 -1.14 22.02 10.65
C GLU A 187 -1.59 21.46 12.01
N MET A 188 -0.94 20.39 12.47
CA MET A 188 -1.16 19.79 13.79
C MET A 188 -0.32 20.42 14.91
N ASN A 189 0.51 21.43 14.61
CA ASN A 189 1.44 22.06 15.55
C ASN A 189 2.37 21.07 16.29
N ILE A 190 2.91 20.09 15.55
CA ILE A 190 3.84 19.08 16.06
C ILE A 190 5.07 18.94 15.16
N SER A 191 6.16 18.38 15.70
CA SER A 191 7.32 18.05 14.87
C SER A 191 6.97 16.96 13.84
N TYR A 192 7.59 16.99 12.66
CA TYR A 192 7.41 15.94 11.66
C TYR A 192 7.80 14.54 12.16
N ARG A 193 8.77 14.45 13.10
CA ARG A 193 9.16 13.17 13.72
C ARG A 193 8.04 12.63 14.59
N PHE A 194 7.43 13.49 15.40
CA PHE A 194 6.28 13.10 16.22
C PHE A 194 5.07 12.72 15.36
N TYR A 195 4.81 13.46 14.28
CA TYR A 195 3.80 13.08 13.29
C TYR A 195 4.02 11.68 12.72
N LEU A 196 5.26 11.33 12.36
CA LEU A 196 5.58 9.98 11.88
C LEU A 196 5.42 8.90 12.97
N ASN A 197 5.62 9.24 14.24
CA ASN A 197 5.31 8.34 15.35
C ASN A 197 3.80 8.11 15.48
N LEU A 198 2.97 9.16 15.34
CA LEU A 198 1.51 9.02 15.31
C LEU A 198 1.06 8.15 14.12
N ILE A 199 1.69 8.30 12.94
CA ILE A 199 1.45 7.43 11.79
C ILE A 199 1.77 5.97 12.12
N ALA A 200 2.91 5.70 12.77
CA ALA A 200 3.27 4.34 13.18
C ALA A 200 2.22 3.73 14.13
N SER A 201 1.72 4.52 15.08
CA SER A 201 0.66 4.06 15.98
C SER A 201 -0.68 3.86 15.27
N GLN A 202 -1.04 4.72 14.32
CA GLN A 202 -2.26 4.53 13.52
C GLN A 202 -2.18 3.24 12.71
N ILE A 203 -1.02 2.95 12.10
CA ILE A 203 -0.78 1.67 11.43
C ILE A 203 -1.03 0.52 12.42
N CYS A 204 -0.40 0.56 13.60
CA CYS A 204 -0.59 -0.51 14.59
C CYS A 204 -2.04 -0.66 15.07
N GLN A 205 -2.79 0.43 15.19
CA GLN A 205 -4.20 0.42 15.55
C GLN A 205 -5.05 -0.24 14.45
N ASP A 206 -4.80 0.09 13.18
CA ASP A 206 -5.54 -0.44 12.03
C ASP A 206 -5.18 -1.91 11.72
N LEU A 207 -4.06 -2.40 12.24
CA LEU A 207 -3.63 -3.80 12.13
C LEU A 207 -4.21 -4.73 13.22
N ASN A 208 -4.93 -4.18 14.21
CA ASN A 208 -5.64 -4.95 15.25
C ASN A 208 -7.07 -5.25 14.83
#